data_AF-A0A392RYK7-F1
#
_entry.id   AF-A0A392RYK7-F1
#
_cell.length_a   1.000
_cell.length_b   1.000
_cell.length_c   1.000
_cell.angle_alpha   90.00
_cell.angle_beta   90.00
_cell.angle_gamma   90.00
#
_symmetry.space_group_name_H-M   'P 1'
#
loop_
_entity.id
_entity.type
_entity.pdbx_description
1 polymer ?
#
loop_
_entity_poly.entity_id
_entity_poly.type
_entity_poly.pdbx_seq_one_letter_code
_entity_poly.pdbx_strand_id
1 'polypeptide(L)' 'MSLAEFVASAPLTPLLKSDGGIRLIAVGTIWRRLVSKVTMKGVGKNVVNYLNDFYFGVGISGGAEAILACVLFGKIVQDM' A
#
# COMPACT_ATOMS: atom_id res chain seq x y z
N MET A 1 16.37 18.42 11.76
CA MET A 1 15.75 17.12 11.41
C MET A 1 14.51 17.43 10.60
N SER A 2 14.49 17.01 9.34
CA SER A 2 13.35 17.25 8.44
C SER A 2 12.20 16.28 8.75
N LEU A 3 10.96 16.61 8.37
CA LEU A 3 9.80 15.71 8.54
C LEU A 3 10.03 14.35 7.86
N ALA A 4 10.70 14.36 6.70
CA ALA A 4 11.04 13.15 5.94
C ALA A 4 11.98 12.23 6.73
N GLU A 5 13.05 12.78 7.33
CA GLU A 5 13.97 12.02 8.19
C GLU A 5 13.24 11.39 9.38
N PHE A 6 12.37 12.15 10.04
CA PHE A 6 11.59 11.65 11.18
C PHE A 6 10.65 10.49 10.79
N VAL A 7 9.97 10.60 9.65
CA VAL A 7 9.07 9.55 9.15
C VAL A 7 9.85 8.30 8.74
N ALA A 8 11.02 8.47 8.11
CA ALA A 8 11.85 7.37 7.61
C ALA A 8 12.67 6.65 8.69
N SER A 9 12.91 7.28 9.84
CA SER A 9 13.76 6.75 10.93
C SER A 9 13.15 5.59 11.74
N ALA A 10 12.26 4.80 11.15
CA ALA A 10 11.60 3.70 11.83
C ALA A 10 12.51 2.49 12.08
N PRO A 11 12.53 1.87 13.29
CA PRO A 11 13.22 0.60 13.46
C PRO A 11 12.56 -0.48 12.60
N LEU A 12 13.40 -1.36 12.06
CA LEU A 12 12.99 -2.48 11.23
C LEU A 12 12.94 -3.76 12.08
N THR A 13 11.79 -4.41 12.10
CA THR A 13 11.58 -5.71 12.75
C THR A 13 11.58 -6.80 11.68
N PRO A 14 12.55 -7.74 11.70
CA PRO A 14 12.54 -8.88 10.80
C PRO A 14 11.49 -9.90 11.26
N LEU A 15 10.59 -10.28 10.36
CA LEU A 15 9.65 -11.38 10.56
C LEU A 15 9.89 -12.47 9.51
N LEU A 16 9.62 -13.72 9.86
CA LEU A 16 9.64 -14.82 8.90
C LEU A 16 8.38 -14.79 8.05
N LYS A 17 8.56 -14.91 6.74
CA LYS A 17 7.48 -15.10 5.78
C LYS A 17 7.24 -16.61 5.59
N SER A 18 6.03 -16.98 5.18
CA SER A 18 5.62 -18.37 4.99
C SER A 18 6.41 -19.12 3.91
N ASP A 19 7.09 -18.41 3.00
CA ASP A 19 7.99 -18.96 1.98
C ASP A 19 9.44 -19.12 2.48
N GLY A 20 9.71 -18.86 3.76
CA GLY A 20 11.05 -18.91 4.35
C GLY A 20 11.87 -17.63 4.17
N GLY A 21 11.37 -16.63 3.45
CA GLY A 21 12.04 -15.32 3.33
C GLY A 21 11.91 -14.45 4.59
N ILE A 22 12.77 -13.43 4.72
CA ILE A 22 12.67 -12.42 5.78
C ILE A 22 11.87 -11.21 5.28
N ARG A 23 10.81 -10.83 6.01
CA ARG A 23 10.04 -9.60 5.80
C ARG A 23 10.45 -8.57 6.84
N LEU A 24 11.16 -7.53 6.41
CA LEU A 24 11.45 -6.37 7.26
C LEU A 24 10.21 -5.48 7.34
N ILE A 25 9.72 -5.21 8.54
CA ILE A 25 8.61 -4.29 8.79
C ILE A 25 9.12 -3.07 9.56
N ALA A 26 8.88 -1.89 9.01
CA ALA A 26 9.14 -0.62 9.70
C ALA A 26 8.08 -0.38 10.79
N VAL A 27 8.46 -0.53 12.06
CA VAL A 27 7.51 -0.38 13.19
C VAL A 27 7.65 1.00 13.84
N GLY A 28 6.69 1.85 13.50
CA GLY A 28 6.31 3.09 14.20
C GLY A 28 6.37 3.04 15.72
N THR A 29 7.04 3.97 16.40
CA THR A 29 6.60 4.32 17.78
C THR A 29 5.18 4.88 17.69
N ILE A 30 4.42 4.86 18.79
CA ILE A 30 3.00 5.27 18.78
C ILE A 30 2.79 6.65 18.14
N TRP A 31 3.67 7.60 18.46
CA TRP A 31 3.62 8.95 17.92
C TRP A 31 3.84 8.94 16.40
N ARG A 32 4.85 8.23 15.89
CA ARG A 32 5.10 8.17 14.44
C ARG A 32 3.91 7.55 13.69
N ARG A 33 3.27 6.51 14.25
CA ARG A 33 2.05 5.92 13.65
C ARG A 33 0.89 6.91 13.62
N LEU A 34 0.73 7.69 14.69
CA LEU A 34 -0.34 8.69 14.78
C LEU A 34 -0.14 9.81 13.76
N VAL A 35 1.06 10.40 13.68
CA VAL A 35 1.40 11.44 12.68
C VAL A 35 1.10 10.91 11.30
N SER A 36 1.67 9.75 10.93
CA SER A 36 1.48 9.17 9.60
C SER A 36 0.00 8.96 9.29
N LYS A 37 -0.81 8.47 10.24
CA LYS A 37 -2.25 8.27 10.02
C LYS A 37 -3.01 9.59 9.79
N VAL A 38 -2.70 10.63 10.55
CA VAL A 38 -3.32 11.96 10.41
C VAL A 38 -2.92 12.60 9.08
N THR A 39 -1.63 12.57 8.73
CA THR A 39 -1.13 13.11 7.45
C THR A 39 -1.76 12.40 6.26
N MET A 40 -1.82 11.06 6.29
CA MET A 40 -2.43 10.28 5.20
C MET A 40 -3.93 10.55 5.05
N LYS A 41 -4.65 10.86 6.14
CA LYS A 41 -6.08 11.26 6.05
C LYS A 41 -6.26 12.59 5.31
N GLY A 42 -5.33 13.52 5.45
CA GLY A 42 -5.34 14.80 4.74
C GLY A 42 -4.97 14.68 3.27
N VAL A 43 -3.95 13.87 2.96
CA VAL A 43 -3.39 13.74 1.60
C VAL A 43 -4.14 12.72 0.73
N GLY A 44 -4.74 11.69 1.35
CA GLY A 44 -5.30 10.55 0.64
C GLY A 44 -6.34 10.89 -0.43
N LYS A 45 -7.21 11.89 -0.17
CA LYS A 45 -8.24 12.30 -1.14
C LYS A 45 -7.65 12.89 -2.43
N ASN A 46 -6.59 13.67 -2.32
CA ASN A 46 -5.93 14.26 -3.49
C ASN A 46 -5.14 13.22 -4.29
N VAL A 47 -4.55 12.24 -3.60
CA VAL A 47 -3.75 11.18 -4.23
C VAL A 47 -4.62 10.27 -5.10
N VAL A 48 -5.89 10.04 -4.73
CA VAL A 48 -6.82 9.26 -5.56
C VAL A 48 -6.93 9.85 -6.96
N ASN A 49 -6.98 11.17 -7.12
CA ASN A 49 -7.10 11.81 -8.44
C ASN A 49 -5.93 11.49 -9.39
N TYR A 50 -4.77 11.12 -8.87
CA TYR A 50 -3.59 10.79 -9.68
C TYR A 50 -3.39 9.28 -9.87
N LEU A 51 -3.89 8.47 -8.94
CA LEU A 51 -3.62 7.04 -8.90
C LEU A 51 -4.84 6.15 -9.21
N ASN A 52 -6.04 6.72 -9.37
CA ASN A 52 -7.28 5.95 -9.47
C ASN A 52 -7.26 4.88 -10.56
N ASP A 53 -6.65 5.18 -11.72
CA ASP A 53 -6.69 4.30 -12.88
C ASP A 53 -5.76 3.08 -12.76
N PHE A 54 -4.73 3.15 -11.91
CA PHE A 54 -3.67 2.13 -11.85
C PHE A 54 -3.49 1.53 -10.45
N TYR A 55 -4.09 2.10 -9.42
CA TYR A 55 -3.95 1.65 -8.04
C TYR A 55 -5.19 0.90 -7.57
N PHE A 56 -5.03 -0.40 -7.39
CA PHE A 56 -6.08 -1.32 -6.94
C PHE A 56 -5.80 -1.89 -5.53
N GLY A 57 -4.83 -1.30 -4.84
CA GLY A 57 -4.31 -1.82 -3.58
C GLY A 57 -5.09 -1.37 -2.34
N VAL A 58 -4.36 -1.07 -1.28
CA VAL A 58 -4.91 -0.72 0.04
C VAL A 58 -5.82 0.51 -0.03
N GLY A 59 -7.05 0.37 0.46
CA GLY A 59 -8.01 1.47 0.57
C GLY A 59 -8.93 1.64 -0.63
N ILE A 60 -8.86 0.77 -1.65
CA ILE A 60 -9.75 0.76 -2.81
C ILE A 60 -10.75 -0.39 -2.66
N SER A 61 -12.05 -0.07 -2.71
CA SER A 61 -13.11 -1.08 -2.68
C SER A 61 -13.09 -1.91 -3.96
N GLY A 62 -13.08 -3.23 -3.84
CA GLY A 62 -13.13 -4.12 -5.00
C GLY A 62 -11.84 -4.16 -5.85
N GLY A 63 -10.71 -3.64 -5.33
CA GLY A 63 -9.49 -3.49 -6.13
C GLY A 63 -8.90 -4.82 -6.61
N ALA A 64 -8.81 -5.82 -5.73
CA ALA A 64 -8.30 -7.14 -6.11
C ALA A 64 -9.24 -7.86 -7.09
N GLU A 65 -10.55 -7.70 -6.89
CA GLU A 65 -11.60 -8.23 -7.74
C GLU A 65 -11.57 -7.59 -9.14
N ALA A 66 -11.32 -6.29 -9.23
CA ALA A 66 -11.16 -5.58 -10.48
C ALA A 66 -9.97 -6.12 -11.30
N ILE A 67 -8.84 -6.41 -10.64
CA ILE A 67 -7.68 -7.04 -11.31
C ILE A 67 -8.07 -8.43 -11.84
N LEU A 68 -8.71 -9.26 -11.01
CA LEU A 68 -9.11 -10.61 -11.42
C LEU A 68 -10.07 -10.57 -12.61
N ALA A 69 -11.07 -9.68 -12.57
CA ALA A 69 -12.03 -9.50 -13.65
C ALA A 69 -11.33 -9.06 -14.94
N CYS A 70 -10.40 -8.09 -14.87
CA CYS A 70 -9.63 -7.63 -16.03
C CYS A 70 -8.79 -8.76 -16.65
N VAL A 71 -8.04 -9.51 -15.82
CA VAL A 71 -7.16 -10.60 -16.28
C VAL A 71 -7.96 -11.75 -16.88
N LEU A 72 -9.08 -12.12 -16.27
CA LEU A 72 -9.93 -13.21 -16.75
C LEU A 72 -10.61 -12.84 -18.07
N PHE A 73 -11.16 -11.63 -18.17
CA PHE A 73 -11.80 -11.14 -19.39
C PHE A 73 -10.80 -11.01 -20.54
N GLY A 74 -9.58 -10.53 -20.26
CA GLY A 74 -8.50 -10.47 -21.24
C GLY A 74 -8.09 -11.85 -21.77
N LYS A 75 -8.06 -12.88 -20.91
CA LYS A 75 -7.84 -14.27 -21.37
C LYS A 75 -8.98 -14.77 -22.26
N ILE A 76 -10.23 -14.58 -21.86
CA ILE A 76 -11.41 -15.00 -22.65
C ILE A 76 -11.41 -14.38 -24.05
N VAL A 77 -11.03 -13.10 -24.17
CA VAL A 77 -10.95 -12.40 -25.47
C VAL A 77 -9.76 -12.87 -26.32
N GLN A 78 -8.67 -13.34 -25.71
CA GLN A 78 -7.54 -13.93 -26.44
C GLN A 78 -7.80 -15.38 -26.87
N ASP A 79 -8.65 -16.08 -26.14
CA ASP A 79 -9.04 -17.47 -26.41
C ASP A 79 -10.22 -17.59 -27.40
N MET A 80 -10.84 -16.47 -27.80
CA MET A 80 -11.83 -16.35 -28.89
C MET A 80 -11.15 -15.98 -30.22
#